data_AF-A0A6I6SS22-F1
#
_entry.id   AF-A0A6I6SS22-F1
#
_cell.length_a   1.000
_cell.length_b   1.000
_cell.length_c   1.000
_cell.angle_alpha   90.00
_cell.angle_beta   90.00
_cell.angle_gamma   90.00
#
_symmetry.space_group_name_H-M   'P 1'
#
loop_
_entity.id
_entity.type
_entity.pdbx_description
1 polymer ?
#
loop_
_entity_poly.entity_id
_entity_poly.type
_entity_poly.pdbx_seq_one_letter_code
_entity_poly.pdbx_strand_id
1 'polypeptide(L)' 'MQPPDCRKAIADSEPSYRSFRHLPEQQRWQWYENAKRIRQGREAAGIVMTETYDQFIARLTRELEL' A
#
# COMPACT_ATOMS: atom_id res chain seq x y z
N MET A 1 -19.49 11.39 -27.69
CA MET A 1 -20.15 10.87 -26.48
C MET A 1 -19.16 9.97 -25.74
N GLN A 2 -18.62 10.43 -24.61
CA GLN A 2 -17.88 9.61 -23.64
C GLN A 2 -18.74 9.50 -22.37
N PRO A 3 -18.81 8.35 -21.69
CA PRO A 3 -19.68 8.17 -20.52
C PRO A 3 -19.13 8.93 -19.29
N PRO A 4 -20.00 9.32 -18.35
CA PRO A 4 -19.63 10.19 -17.23
C PRO A 4 -19.03 9.42 -16.05
N ASP A 5 -18.00 10.01 -15.46
CA ASP A 5 -17.67 10.03 -14.04
C ASP A 5 -17.67 8.67 -13.29
N CYS A 6 -16.60 7.90 -13.46
CA CYS A 6 -16.10 7.13 -12.32
C CYS A 6 -15.35 8.12 -11.44
N ARG A 7 -15.98 8.58 -10.36
CA ARG A 7 -15.26 9.12 -9.19
C ARG A 7 -14.26 8.06 -8.77
N LYS A 8 -13.06 8.11 -9.35
CA LYS A 8 -11.96 7.26 -8.96
C LYS A 8 -11.62 7.76 -7.57
N ALA A 9 -12.14 7.05 -6.57
CA ALA A 9 -11.78 7.24 -5.19
C ALA A 9 -10.26 7.41 -5.15
N ILE A 10 -9.79 8.36 -4.35
CA ILE A 10 -8.38 8.63 -4.12
C ILE A 10 -7.82 7.44 -3.30
N ALA A 11 -7.86 6.25 -3.89
CA ALA A 11 -7.17 5.02 -3.51
C ALA A 11 -6.09 4.69 -4.57
N ASP A 12 -6.08 5.41 -5.70
CA ASP A 12 -5.20 5.22 -6.87
C ASP A 12 -3.80 5.86 -6.70
N SER A 13 -3.51 6.53 -5.58
CA SER A 13 -2.20 7.17 -5.34
C SER A 13 -1.34 6.50 -4.29
N GLU A 14 -1.80 5.42 -3.66
CA GLU A 14 -0.87 4.58 -2.91
C GLU A 14 -0.15 3.63 -3.88
N PRO A 15 1.19 3.55 -3.81
CA PRO A 15 1.96 2.71 -4.70
C PRO A 15 1.45 1.28 -4.60
N SER A 16 0.94 0.74 -5.72
CA SER A 16 0.53 -0.66 -5.77
C SER A 16 1.77 -1.53 -5.62
N TYR A 17 1.86 -2.26 -4.51
CA TYR A 17 2.96 -3.19 -4.26
C TYR A 17 2.85 -4.45 -5.12
N ARG A 18 1.72 -4.64 -5.83
CA ARG A 18 1.51 -5.65 -6.87
C ARG A 18 2.63 -5.69 -7.91
N SER A 19 3.23 -4.56 -8.23
CA SER A 19 4.35 -4.51 -9.17
C SER A 19 5.60 -5.18 -8.61
N PHE A 20 5.69 -5.50 -7.32
CA PHE A 20 6.84 -6.15 -6.70
C PHE A 20 6.64 -7.64 -6.41
N ARG A 21 5.44 -8.19 -6.68
CA ARG A 21 5.11 -9.61 -6.50
C ARG A 21 6.05 -10.57 -7.25
N HIS A 22 6.59 -10.12 -8.39
CA HIS A 22 7.49 -10.90 -9.23
C HIS A 22 8.95 -10.88 -8.73
N LEU A 23 9.25 -10.08 -7.71
CA LEU A 23 10.59 -10.02 -7.13
C LEU A 23 10.87 -11.25 -6.26
N PRO A 24 12.15 -11.56 -6.04
CA PRO A 24 12.55 -12.58 -5.07
C PRO A 24 11.93 -12.32 -3.70
N GLU A 25 11.57 -13.39 -3.00
CA GLU A 25 10.94 -13.33 -1.67
C GLU A 25 11.67 -12.38 -0.70
N GLN A 26 13.01 -12.40 -0.69
CA GLN A 26 13.80 -11.52 0.15
C GLN A 26 13.56 -10.03 -0.16
N GLN A 27 13.41 -9.65 -1.43
CA GLN A 27 13.06 -8.27 -1.79
C GLN A 27 11.61 -7.93 -1.42
N ARG A 28 10.68 -8.89 -1.52
CA ARG A 28 9.28 -8.70 -1.10
C ARG A 28 9.21 -8.43 0.40
N TRP A 29 9.97 -9.15 1.23
CA TRP A 29 10.11 -8.86 2.65
C TRP A 29 10.76 -7.50 2.94
N GLN A 30 11.78 -7.10 2.18
CA GLN A 30 12.37 -5.76 2.31
C GLN A 30 11.34 -4.65 2.02
N TRP A 31 10.52 -4.82 0.98
CA TRP A 31 9.43 -3.88 0.67
C TRP A 31 8.36 -3.85 1.77
N TYR A 32 8.03 -5.01 2.34
CA TYR A 32 7.10 -5.11 3.46
C TYR A 32 7.56 -4.32 4.69
N GLU A 33 8.82 -4.52 5.10
CA GLU A 33 9.40 -3.79 6.22
C GLU A 33 9.53 -2.29 5.92
N ASN A 34 9.91 -1.93 4.70
CA ASN A 34 9.99 -0.52 4.29
C ASN A 34 8.61 0.17 4.35
N ALA A 35 7.56 -0.50 3.88
CA ALA A 35 6.19 0.05 3.92
C ALA A 35 5.71 0.27 5.35
N LYS A 36 5.96 -0.67 6.26
CA LYS A 36 5.69 -0.51 7.70
C LYS A 36 6.43 0.69 8.28
N ARG A 37 7.71 0.87 7.94
CA ARG A 37 8.52 2.00 8.40
C ARG A 37 8.01 3.34 7.87
N ILE A 38 7.61 3.40 6.60
CA ILE A 38 6.98 4.58 6.01
C ILE A 38 5.69 4.93 6.76
N ARG A 39 4.86 3.93 7.05
CA ARG A 39 3.62 4.14 7.81
C ARG A 39 3.89 4.64 9.23
N GLN A 40 4.82 4.01 9.96
CA GLN A 40 5.24 4.48 11.28
C GLN A 40 5.78 5.92 11.23
N GLY A 41 6.57 6.27 10.21
CA GLY A 41 7.06 7.63 10.02
C GLY A 41 5.93 8.64 9.74
N ARG A 42 4.90 8.23 9.00
CA ARG A 42 3.70 9.04 8.75
C ARG A 42 2.89 9.24 10.03
N GLU A 43 2.65 8.18 10.79
CA GLU A 43 1.94 8.26 12.08
C GLU A 43 2.72 9.11 13.09
N ALA A 44 4.05 8.98 13.15
CA ALA A 44 4.93 9.81 13.98
C ALA A 44 4.92 11.29 13.55
N ALA A 45 4.72 11.58 12.26
CA ALA A 45 4.51 12.92 11.74
C ALA A 45 3.10 13.48 12.02
N GLY A 46 2.24 12.73 12.70
CA GLY A 46 0.86 13.12 13.01
C GLY A 46 -0.12 12.90 11.86
N ILE A 47 0.27 12.15 10.81
CA ILE A 47 -0.61 11.83 9.69
C ILE A 47 -1.52 10.67 10.09
N VAL A 48 -2.81 10.96 10.26
CA VAL A 48 -3.83 9.95 10.52
C VAL A 48 -4.11 9.18 9.23
N MET A 49 -3.73 7.91 9.19
CA MET A 49 -4.06 7.02 8.10
C MET A 49 -5.56 6.70 8.11
N THR A 50 -6.17 6.68 6.93
CA THR A 50 -7.61 6.44 6.76
C THR A 50 -7.98 4.96 6.93
N GLU A 51 -7.05 4.07 6.60
CA GLU A 51 -7.17 2.63 6.84
C GLU A 51 -6.47 2.24 8.15
N THR A 52 -6.94 1.19 8.82
CA THR A 52 -6.28 0.67 10.03
C THR A 52 -4.94 0.01 9.70
N TYR A 53 -4.10 -0.18 10.72
CA TYR A 53 -2.84 -0.91 10.55
C TYR A 53 -3.08 -2.33 10.02
N ASP A 54 -4.12 -3.01 10.50
CA ASP A 54 -4.47 -4.37 10.06
C ASP A 54 -4.90 -4.42 8.58
N GLN A 55 -5.75 -3.47 8.14
CA GLN A 55 -6.14 -3.33 6.73
C GLN A 55 -4.92 -3.11 5.83
N PHE A 56 -4.00 -2.27 6.29
CA PHE A 56 -2.75 -2.00 5.59
C PHE A 56 -1.87 -3.24 5.47
N ILE A 57 -1.65 -3.98 6.56
CA ILE A 57 -0.88 -5.22 6.53
C ILE A 57 -1.55 -6.26 5.63
N ALA A 58 -2.86 -6.48 5.77
CA ALA A 58 -3.59 -7.42 4.94
C ALA A 58 -3.48 -7.09 3.45
N ARG A 59 -3.57 -5.81 3.10
CA ARG A 59 -3.33 -5.34 1.73
C ARG A 59 -1.89 -5.58 1.30
N LEU A 60 -0.91 -5.22 2.13
CA LEU A 60 0.51 -5.35 1.79
C LEU A 60 0.91 -6.80 1.55
N THR A 61 0.52 -7.69 2.45
CA THR A 61 0.75 -9.14 2.34
C THR A 61 0.12 -9.69 1.06
N ARG A 62 -1.13 -9.29 0.76
CA ARG A 62 -1.82 -9.70 -0.46
C ARG A 62 -1.17 -9.16 -1.74
N GLU A 63 -0.68 -7.93 -1.72
CA GLU A 63 -0.05 -7.27 -2.87
C GLU A 63 1.35 -7.83 -3.15
N LEU A 64 2.10 -8.16 -2.09
CA LEU A 64 3.46 -8.71 -2.16
C LEU A 64 3.46 -10.24 -2.25
N GLU A 65 2.31 -10.91 -2.22
CA GLU A 65 2.18 -12.39 -2.17
C GLU A 65 3.06 -13.02 -1.06
N LEU A 66 3.11 -12.37 0.10
CA LEU A 66 3.83 -12.82 1.30
C LEU A 66 3.00 -13.77 2.16
#